data_AF-A0A7V8A5Z6-F1
#
_entry.id   AF-A0A7V8A5Z6-F1
#
_cell.length_a   1.000
_cell.length_b   1.000
_cell.length_c   1.000
_cell.angle_alpha   90.00
_cell.angle_beta   90.00
_cell.angle_gamma   90.00
#
_symmetry.space_group_name_H-M   'P 1'
#
loop_
_entity.id
_entity.type
_entity.pdbx_description
1 polymer ?
#
loop_
_entity_poly.entity_id
_entity_poly.type
_entity_poly.pdbx_seq_one_letter_code
_entity_poly.pdbx_strand_id
1 'polypeptide(L)' 'MTEIIAVENLVKSYGSVEAVKNISFKVEQGKLFAFLGPNGAGKSTTIDIISFYIR' A
#
# COMPACT_ATOMS: atom_id res chain seq x y z
N MET A 1 -5.36 -19.42 9.19
CA MET A 1 -5.68 -18.04 8.81
C MET A 1 -5.15 -17.85 7.41
N THR A 2 -5.97 -17.41 6.46
CA THR A 2 -5.60 -17.28 5.05
C THR A 2 -5.20 -15.83 4.77
N GLU A 3 -4.02 -15.62 4.18
CA GLU A 3 -3.58 -14.32 3.70
C GLU A 3 -4.30 -14.03 2.37
N ILE A 4 -5.05 -12.92 2.27
CA ILE A 4 -5.79 -12.54 1.05
C ILE A 4 -5.06 -11.48 0.23
N ILE A 5 -4.24 -10.65 0.88
CA ILE A 5 -3.37 -9.67 0.23
C ILE A 5 -1.97 -9.83 0.82
N ALA A 6 -0.97 -9.91 -0.05
CA ALA A 6 0.44 -9.84 0.31
C ALA A 6 1.11 -8.75 -0.55
N VAL A 7 1.75 -7.80 0.11
CA VAL A 7 2.53 -6.73 -0.52
C VAL A 7 3.96 -6.89 -0.07
N GLU A 8 4.88 -6.98 -1.01
CA GLU A 8 6.30 -7.18 -0.74
C GLU A 8 7.12 -6.11 -1.46
N ASN A 9 7.93 -5.40 -0.68
CA ASN A 9 8.90 -4.41 -1.11
C ASN A 9 8.32 -3.36 -2.07
N LEU A 10 7.09 -2.91 -1.80
CA LEU A 10 6.39 -1.98 -2.68
C LEU A 10 7.05 -0.60 -2.63
N VAL A 11 7.44 -0.11 -3.80
CA VAL A 11 7.98 1.22 -4.03
C VAL A 11 7.13 1.91 -5.11
N LYS A 12 6.83 3.19 -4.93
CA LYS A 12 6.22 4.02 -5.97
C LYS A 12 6.77 5.43 -5.91
N SER A 13 7.21 5.91 -7.07
CA SER A 13 7.65 7.28 -7.26
C SER A 13 6.80 7.99 -8.32
N TYR A 14 6.55 9.27 -8.09
CA TYR A 14 5.99 10.20 -9.07
C TYR A 14 7.05 11.27 -9.35
N GLY A 15 7.74 11.13 -10.49
CA GLY A 15 8.93 11.96 -10.77
C GLY A 15 10.00 11.78 -9.69
N SER A 16 10.41 12.88 -9.07
CA SER A 16 11.41 12.89 -8.00
C SER A 16 10.84 12.57 -6.60
N VAL A 17 9.52 12.42 -6.47
CA VAL A 17 8.87 12.17 -5.17
C VAL A 17 8.64 10.68 -4.99
N GLU A 18 9.29 10.08 -4.00
CA GLU A 18 9.03 8.70 -3.58
C GLU A 18 7.82 8.66 -2.64
N ALA A 19 6.65 8.35 -3.19
CA ALA A 19 5.36 8.35 -2.49
C ALA A 19 5.17 7.11 -1.61
N VAL A 20 5.75 5.97 -1.99
CA VAL A 20 5.75 4.74 -1.20
C VAL A 20 7.19 4.21 -1.15
N LYS A 21 7.70 4.00 0.07
CA LYS A 21 9.13 3.75 0.36
C LYS A 21 9.36 2.34 0.89
N ASN A 22 9.41 1.37 -0.01
CA ASN A 22 9.76 -0.03 0.28
C ASN A 22 8.96 -0.65 1.44
N ILE A 23 7.63 -0.72 1.28
CA ILE A 23 6.74 -1.29 2.30
C ILE A 23 6.41 -2.75 2.03
N SER A 24 6.32 -3.54 3.10
CA SER A 24 5.92 -4.95 3.05
C SER A 24 4.90 -5.22 4.15
N PHE A 25 3.75 -5.82 3.80
CA PHE A 25 2.71 -6.18 4.76
C PHE A 25 1.77 -7.25 4.19
N LYS A 26 0.98 -7.84 5.08
CA LYS A 26 0.00 -8.87 4.75
C LYS A 26 -1.35 -8.54 5.37
N VAL A 27 -2.42 -8.89 4.67
CA VAL A 27 -3.79 -8.77 5.17
C VAL A 27 -4.43 -10.14 5.21
N GLU A 28 -4.97 -10.50 6.37
CA GLU A 28 -5.72 -11.73 6.55
C GLU A 28 -7.14 -11.59 6.00
N GLN A 29 -7.66 -12.69 5.44
CA GLN A 29 -9.03 -12.78 4.97
C GLN A 29 -10.03 -12.47 6.08
N GLY A 30 -10.98 -11.57 5.80
CA GLY A 30 -12.06 -11.21 6.73
C GLY A 30 -11.66 -10.26 7.86
N LYS A 31 -10.42 -9.77 7.89
CA LYS A 31 -9.99 -8.77 8.88
C LYS A 31 -10.05 -7.34 8.34
N LEU A 32 -10.40 -6.41 9.23
CA LEU A 32 -10.28 -4.97 8.98
C LEU A 32 -8.79 -4.60 8.98
N PHE A 33 -8.33 -3.99 7.89
CA PHE A 33 -7.00 -3.42 7.78
C PHE A 33 -7.11 -1.95 7.37
N ALA A 34 -6.31 -1.09 7.99
CA ALA A 34 -6.35 0.35 7.73
C ALA A 34 -4.94 0.95 7.80
N PHE A 35 -4.68 1.92 6.93
CA PHE A 35 -3.51 2.78 7.02
C PHE A 35 -3.83 4.03 7.82
N LEU A 36 -3.00 4.35 8.82
CA LEU A 36 -3.09 5.58 9.61
C LEU A 36 -1.82 6.42 9.42
N GLY A 37 -1.98 7.72 9.23
CA GLY A 37 -0.84 8.64 9.09
C GLY A 37 -1.23 9.98 8.47
N PRO A 38 -0.30 10.96 8.43
CA PRO A 38 -0.56 12.30 7.92
C PRO A 38 -0.78 12.33 6.40
N ASN A 39 -1.22 13.48 5.88
CA ASN A 39 -1.31 13.71 4.43
C ASN A 39 0.07 13.57 3.77
N GLY A 40 0.11 12.97 2.58
CA GLY A 40 1.37 12.70 1.86
C GLY A 40 2.14 11.46 2.31
N ALA A 41 1.69 10.72 3.33
CA ALA A 41 2.37 9.52 3.82
C ALA A 41 2.29 8.27 2.91
N GLY A 42 1.75 8.37 1.69
CA GLY A 42 1.65 7.25 0.75
C GLY A 42 0.44 6.32 0.91
N LYS A 43 -0.50 6.65 1.81
CA LYS A 43 -1.68 5.82 2.11
C LYS A 43 -2.57 5.56 0.89
N SER A 44 -3.10 6.62 0.28
CA SER A 44 -3.96 6.50 -0.91
C SER A 44 -3.21 5.88 -2.08
N THR A 45 -1.96 6.30 -2.33
CA THR A 45 -1.10 5.69 -3.36
C THR A 45 -0.97 4.18 -3.19
N THR A 46 -0.79 3.69 -1.96
CA THR A 46 -0.71 2.26 -1.68
C THR A 46 -2.04 1.54 -1.96
N ILE A 47 -3.16 2.11 -1.50
CA ILE A 47 -4.51 1.56 -1.75
C ILE A 47 -4.81 1.50 -3.25
N ASP A 48 -4.48 2.57 -3.98
CA ASP A 48 -4.72 2.70 -5.41
C ASP A 48 -3.90 1.68 -6.21
N ILE A 49 -2.66 1.39 -5.79
CA ILE A 49 -1.83 0.33 -6.39
C ILE A 49 -2.48 -1.05 -6.20
N ILE A 50 -2.88 -1.38 -4.97
CA ILE A 50 -3.48 -2.68 -4.64
C ILE A 50 -4.83 -2.87 -5.35
N SER A 51 -5.54 -1.76 -5.59
CA SER A 51 -6.83 -1.74 -6.27
C SER A 51 -6.71 -1.59 -7.79
N PHE A 52 -5.49 -1.61 -8.33
CA PHE A 52 -5.20 -1.46 -9.76
C PHE A 52 -5.71 -0.15 -10.39
N TYR A 53 -5.85 0.92 -9.60
CA TYR A 53 -6.26 2.25 -10.09
C TYR A 53 -5.12 3.05 -10.73
N ILE A 54 -3.87 2.70 -10.43
CA ILE A 54 -2.69 3.35 -10.99
C ILE A 54 -2.03 2.41 -12.01
N ARG A 55 -1.69 2.95 -13.18
CA ARG A 55 -0.89 2.27 -14.20
C ARG A 55 0.61 2.33 -13.91
#